data_AF-A0A371RKX2-F1
#
_entry.id   AF-A0A371RKX2-F1
#
_cell.length_a   1.000
_cell.length_b   1.000
_cell.length_c   1.000
_cell.angle_alpha   90.00
_cell.angle_beta   90.00
_cell.angle_gamma   90.00
#
_symmetry.space_group_name_H-M   'P 1'
#
loop_
_entity.id
_entity.type
_entity.pdbx_description
1 polymer ?
#
loop_
_entity_poly.entity_id
_entity_poly.type
_entity_poly.pdbx_seq_one_letter_code
_entity_poly.pdbx_strand_id
1 'polypeptide(L)' 'MKSRRPPRAKLPLTVIFAVPALLAVFSLIGLIAALVGNGVYDALSWLTLAAPIIAIIWAMTTKRG' A
#
# COMPACT_ATOMS: atom_id res chain seq x y z
N MET A 1 -13.52 32.55 -29.57
CA MET A 1 -13.36 31.08 -29.44
C MET A 1 -11.97 30.78 -28.86
N LYS A 2 -11.85 30.56 -27.54
CA LYS A 2 -10.55 30.21 -26.91
C LYS A 2 -10.78 29.16 -25.84
N SER A 3 -10.62 27.90 -26.23
CA SER A 3 -10.69 26.75 -25.33
C SER A 3 -9.46 26.75 -24.41
N ARG A 4 -9.62 27.26 -23.19
CA ARG A 4 -8.61 27.12 -22.13
C ARG A 4 -8.61 25.65 -21.70
N ARG A 5 -7.73 24.83 -22.28
CA ARG A 5 -7.47 23.48 -21.76
C ARG A 5 -6.73 23.65 -20.43
N PRO A 6 -7.26 23.18 -19.30
CA PRO A 6 -6.53 23.23 -18.04
C PRO A 6 -5.22 22.43 -18.18
N PRO A 7 -4.11 22.88 -17.57
CA PRO A 7 -2.88 22.08 -17.53
C PRO A 7 -3.21 20.73 -16.90
N ARG A 8 -2.99 19.63 -17.64
CA ARG A 8 -3.09 18.26 -17.10
C ARG A 8 -2.16 18.19 -15.89
N ALA A 9 -2.73 18.12 -14.69
CA ALA A 9 -1.99 17.80 -13.49
C ALA A 9 -1.24 16.50 -13.76
N LYS A 10 0.10 16.55 -13.76
CA LYS A 10 0.91 15.36 -13.97
C LYS A 10 0.66 14.46 -12.77
N LEU A 11 0.09 13.27 -13.01
CA LEU A 11 -0.05 12.26 -11.96
C LEU A 11 1.34 11.96 -11.42
N PRO A 12 1.57 12.10 -10.10
CA PRO A 12 2.88 11.87 -9.54
C PRO A 12 3.21 10.38 -9.70
N LEU A 13 4.46 10.06 -10.03
CA LEU A 13 4.93 8.69 -10.24
C LEU A 13 4.64 7.79 -9.03
N THR A 14 4.57 8.36 -7.83
CA THR A 14 4.14 7.67 -6.62
C THR A 14 2.74 7.09 -6.69
N VAL A 15 1.79 7.68 -7.43
CA VAL A 15 0.45 7.09 -7.65
C VAL A 15 0.54 5.85 -8.55
N ILE A 16 1.45 5.88 -9.53
CA ILE A 16 1.67 4.75 -10.45
C ILE A 16 2.34 3.58 -9.71
N PHE A 17 3.29 3.85 -8.81
CA PHE A 17 3.98 2.83 -8.01
C PHE A 17 3.26 2.44 -6.70
N ALA A 18 2.22 3.17 -6.28
CA ALA A 18 1.46 2.86 -5.07
C ALA A 18 0.73 1.52 -5.17
N VAL A 19 0.05 1.28 -6.30
CA VAL A 19 -0.72 0.04 -6.51
C VAL A 19 0.20 -1.20 -6.53
N PRO A 20 1.33 -1.22 -7.28
CA PRO A 20 2.30 -2.30 -7.20
C PRO A 20 2.90 -2.51 -5.80
N ALA A 21 3.24 -1.44 -5.09
CA ALA A 21 3.81 -1.53 -3.74
C ALA A 21 2.82 -2.16 -2.74
N LEU A 22 1.54 -1.78 -2.83
CA LEU A 22 0.48 -2.38 -2.00
C LEU A 22 0.33 -3.87 -2.29
N LEU A 23 0.28 -4.26 -3.56
CA LEU A 23 0.19 -5.67 -3.96
C LEU A 23 1.42 -6.47 -3.52
N ALA A 24 2.63 -5.91 -3.59
CA ALA A 24 3.84 -6.56 -3.11
C ALA A 24 3.78 -6.84 -1.60
N VAL A 25 3.29 -5.88 -0.80
CA VAL A 25 3.11 -6.07 0.65
C VAL A 25 2.05 -7.14 0.94
N PHE A 26 0.88 -7.06 0.30
CA PHE A 26 -0.17 -8.09 0.46
C PHE A 26 0.31 -9.47 0.04
N SER A 27 1.05 -9.57 -1.07
CA SER A 27 1.60 -10.82 -1.56
C SER A 27 2.65 -11.40 -0.60
N LEU A 28 3.51 -10.56 -0.03
CA LEU A 28 4.49 -10.97 0.98
C LEU A 28 3.80 -11.49 2.24
N ILE A 29 2.77 -10.79 2.72
CA ILE A 29 1.95 -11.24 3.86
C ILE A 29 1.30 -12.60 3.55
N GLY A 30 0.70 -12.76 2.37
CA GLY A 30 0.07 -14.02 1.96
C GLY A 30 1.05 -15.18 1.84
N LEU A 31 2.26 -14.93 1.33
CA LEU A 31 3.33 -15.93 1.24
C LEU A 31 3.81 -16.36 2.63
N ILE A 32 4.01 -15.39 3.53
CA ILE A 32 4.39 -15.66 4.92
C ILE A 32 3.28 -16.42 5.62
N ALA A 33 2.02 -16.02 5.46
CA ALA A 33 0.88 -16.75 6.02
C ALA A 33 0.77 -18.19 5.48
N ALA A 34 1.05 -18.42 4.20
CA ALA A 34 1.06 -19.75 3.60
C ALA A 34 2.18 -20.64 4.16
N LEU A 35 3.39 -20.09 4.34
CA LEU A 35 4.50 -20.80 4.99
C LEU A 35 4.22 -21.05 6.48
N VAL A 36 3.57 -20.10 7.15
CA VAL A 36 3.33 -20.08 8.59
C VAL A 36 1.99 -20.71 8.98
N GLY A 37 1.24 -21.28 8.03
CA GLY A 37 0.13 -22.20 8.34
C GLY A 37 0.53 -23.35 9.27
N ASN A 38 1.84 -23.58 9.47
CA ASN A 38 2.43 -24.53 10.41
C ASN A 38 2.87 -23.90 11.78
N GLY A 39 2.58 -22.63 12.05
CA GLY A 39 3.06 -21.84 13.21
C GLY A 39 2.23 -20.56 13.48
N VAL A 40 0.91 -20.71 13.56
CA VAL A 40 -0.14 -19.67 13.48
C VAL A 40 0.02 -18.46 14.42
N TYR A 41 0.57 -18.65 15.62
CA TYR A 41 0.66 -17.60 16.65
C TYR A 41 1.75 -16.56 16.37
N ASP A 42 2.85 -16.94 15.69
CA ASP A 42 3.91 -16.00 15.30
C ASP A 42 3.43 -15.06 14.20
N ALA A 43 2.67 -15.58 13.23
CA ALA A 43 2.08 -14.76 12.17
C ALA A 43 1.09 -13.74 12.72
N LEU A 44 0.28 -14.09 13.72
CA LEU A 44 -0.69 -13.17 14.34
C LEU A 44 0.02 -12.00 15.06
N SER A 45 1.15 -12.29 15.72
CA SER A 45 2.01 -11.26 16.32
C SER A 45 2.67 -10.38 15.25
N TRP A 46 3.06 -10.95 14.10
CA TRP A 46 3.58 -10.20 12.96
C TRP A 46 2.52 -9.32 12.28
N LEU A 47 1.28 -9.79 12.18
CA LEU A 47 0.16 -9.07 11.55
C LEU A 47 -0.27 -7.87 12.39
N THR A 48 -0.26 -8.02 13.72
CA THR A 48 -0.46 -6.90 14.65
C THR A 48 0.68 -5.88 14.58
N LEU A 49 1.93 -6.31 14.34
CA LEU A 49 3.04 -5.39 14.02
C LEU A 49 2.92 -4.74 12.64
N ALA A 50 2.24 -5.36 11.67
CA ALA A 50 2.00 -4.77 10.36
C ALA A 50 0.90 -3.69 10.38
N ALA A 51 0.00 -3.71 11.36
CA ALA A 51 -1.07 -2.71 11.53
C ALA A 51 -0.56 -1.25 11.54
N PRO A 52 0.48 -0.86 12.32
CA PRO A 52 1.02 0.50 12.26
C PRO A 52 1.65 0.83 10.90
N ILE A 53 2.25 -0.14 10.21
CA ILE A 53 2.80 0.07 8.86
C ILE A 53 1.68 0.39 7.86
N ILE A 54 0.57 -0.35 7.92
CA ILE A 54 -0.62 -0.08 7.10
C ILE A 54 -1.20 1.30 7.42
N ALA A 55 -1.27 1.67 8.70
CA ALA A 55 -1.73 2.99 9.13
C ALA A 55 -0.83 4.12 8.62
N ILE A 56 0.50 3.93 8.60
CA ILE A 56 1.45 4.90 8.04
C ILE A 56 1.30 5.01 6.53
N ILE A 57 1.19 3.89 5.80
CA ILE A 57 0.93 3.90 4.34
C ILE A 57 -0.37 4.65 4.06
N TRP A 58 -1.43 4.36 4.81
CA TRP A 58 -2.72 5.03 4.67
C TRP A 58 -2.67 6.52 5.02
N ALA A 59 -1.91 6.90 6.05
CA ALA A 59 -1.69 8.30 6.39
C ALA A 59 -0.85 9.03 5.33
N MET A 60 0.13 8.37 4.72
CA MET A 60 0.93 8.95 3.63
C MET A 60 0.13 9.09 2.33
N THR A 61 -0.82 8.20 2.05
CA THR A 61 -1.73 8.34 0.90
C THR A 61 -2.82 9.37 1.19
N THR A 62 -3.33 9.45 2.42
CA THR A 62 -4.39 10.39 2.84
C THR A 62 -3.87 11.83 3.04
N LYS A 63 -2.63 12.03 3.51
CA LYS A 63 -2.02 13.38 3.64
C LYS A 63 -1.50 13.96 2.31
N ARG A 64 -1.74 13.28 1.19
CA ARG A 64 -1.45 13.79 -0.17
C ARG A 64 -2.74 13.99 -0.98
N GLY A 65 -3.86 14.20 -0.30
CA GLY A 65 -5.12 14.74 -0.86
C GLY A 65 -5.19 16.24 -0.68
#